data_AF-A0A952HJK3-F1
#
_entry.id   AF-A0A952HJK3-F1
#
_cell.length_a   1.000
_cell.length_b   1.000
_cell.length_c   1.000
_cell.angle_alpha   90.00
_cell.angle_beta   90.00
_cell.angle_gamma   90.00
#
_symmetry.space_group_name_H-M   'P 1'
#
loop_
_entity.id
_entity.type
_entity.pdbx_description
1 polymer ?
#
loop_
_entity_poly.entity_id
_entity_poly.type
_entity_poly.pdbx_seq_one_letter_code
_entity_poly.pdbx_strand_id
1 'polypeptide(L)' 'MQEEKKFIEEKECFKCGSKKNLKEDPNIEGLFFCANCWEERERTEINEKWGYDESLPDDG' A
#
# COMPACT_ATOMS: atom_id res chain seq x y z
N MET A 1 33.82 -20.85 13.97
CA MET A 1 32.36 -20.94 14.08
C MET A 1 31.81 -19.80 13.23
N GLN A 2 31.37 -20.09 12.00
CA GLN A 2 30.79 -19.07 11.13
C GLN A 2 29.29 -19.08 11.43
N GLU A 3 28.83 -18.13 12.24
CA GLU A 3 27.41 -17.86 12.40
C GLU A 3 26.92 -17.24 11.09
N GLU A 4 26.46 -18.09 10.17
CA GLU A 4 25.60 -17.69 9.07
C GLU A 4 24.29 -17.18 9.68
N LYS A 5 24.29 -15.88 10.04
CA LYS A 5 23.07 -15.14 10.34
C LYS A 5 22.16 -15.29 9.13
N LYS A 6 21.15 -16.16 9.25
CA LYS A 6 20.07 -16.28 8.29
C LYS A 6 19.57 -14.88 7.98
N PHE A 7 19.91 -14.39 6.79
CA PHE A 7 19.34 -13.18 6.22
C PHE A 7 17.90 -13.56 5.84
N ILE A 8 17.04 -13.62 6.85
CA ILE A 8 15.61 -13.61 6.62
C ILE A 8 15.40 -12.18 6.13
N GLU A 9 15.27 -12.00 4.82
CA GLU A 9 14.67 -10.77 4.27
C GLU A 9 13.27 -10.70 4.87
N GLU A 10 13.20 -10.08 6.05
CA GLU A 10 11.95 -9.76 6.71
C GLU A 10 11.33 -8.69 5.84
N LYS A 11 10.60 -9.13 4.81
CA LYS A 11 9.72 -8.27 4.03
C LYS A 11 8.91 -7.44 5.04
N GLU A 12 8.80 -6.14 4.78
CA GLU A 12 8.10 -5.20 5.65
C GLU A 12 7.28 -4.22 4.83
N CYS A 13 6.27 -3.63 5.46
CA CYS A 13 5.38 -2.70 4.80
C CYS A 13 6.15 -1.44 4.49
N PHE A 14 6.22 -1.06 3.22
CA PHE A 14 6.93 0.14 2.78
C PHE A 14 6.42 1.42 3.46
N LYS A 15 5.13 1.48 3.83
CA LYS A 15 4.51 2.67 4.43
C LYS A 15 4.67 2.77 5.95
N CYS A 16 4.69 1.63 6.67
CA CYS A 16 4.65 1.64 8.14
C CYS A 16 5.63 0.68 8.82
N GLY A 17 6.45 -0.06 8.08
CA GLY A 17 7.41 -1.03 8.61
C GLY A 17 6.77 -2.28 9.23
N SER A 18 5.45 -2.46 9.10
CA SER A 18 4.77 -3.64 9.64
C SER A 18 5.21 -4.90 8.89
N LYS A 19 5.57 -5.97 9.61
CA LYS A 19 6.02 -7.25 9.04
C LYS A 19 4.90 -8.30 8.94
N LYS A 20 3.65 -7.90 9.23
CA LYS A 20 2.48 -8.79 9.28
C LYS A 20 1.50 -8.46 8.15
N ASN A 21 0.92 -9.51 7.54
CA ASN A 21 -0.07 -9.41 6.46
C ASN A 21 0.42 -8.55 5.29
N LEU A 22 1.60 -8.87 4.79
CA LEU A 22 2.22 -8.18 3.66
C LEU A 22 1.66 -8.68 2.34
N LYS A 23 1.24 -7.74 1.52
CA LYS A 23 0.74 -7.94 0.18
C LYS A 23 1.67 -7.22 -0.78
N GLU A 24 2.15 -7.96 -1.77
CA GLU A 24 2.95 -7.39 -2.86
C GLU A 24 2.06 -6.56 -3.78
N ASP A 25 2.56 -5.42 -4.23
CA ASP A 25 1.86 -4.60 -5.20
C ASP A 25 1.93 -5.25 -6.59
N PRO A 26 0.79 -5.56 -7.24
CA PRO A 26 0.79 -6.16 -8.57
C PRO A 26 1.32 -5.20 -9.65
N ASN A 27 1.44 -3.90 -9.35
CA ASN A 27 1.99 -2.91 -10.28
C ASN A 27 3.50 -2.72 -10.08
N ILE A 28 4.06 -3.07 -8.92
CA ILE A 28 5.46 -2.81 -8.56
C ILE A 28 6.06 -4.02 -7.83
N GLU A 29 6.89 -4.79 -8.54
CA GLU A 29 7.62 -5.94 -7.99
C GLU A 29 8.59 -5.50 -6.88
N GLY A 30 8.57 -6.23 -5.75
CA GLY A 30 9.40 -5.93 -4.59
C GLY A 30 8.80 -4.88 -3.63
N LEU A 31 7.63 -4.32 -3.93
CA LEU A 31 6.93 -3.38 -3.05
C LEU A 31 5.87 -4.10 -2.23
N PHE A 32 6.04 -4.13 -0.91
CA PHE A 32 5.11 -4.80 0.00
C PHE A 32 4.37 -3.78 0.87
N PHE A 33 3.07 -3.96 1.05
CA PHE A 33 2.27 -3.18 1.99
C PHE A 33 1.51 -4.10 2.93
N CYS A 34 1.32 -3.68 4.17
CA CYS A 34 0.44 -4.39 5.08
C CYS A 34 -1.03 -4.23 4.66
N ALA A 35 -1.88 -5.19 5.03
CA ALA A 35 -3.31 -5.16 4.74
C ALA A 35 -3.99 -3.82 5.07
N ASN A 36 -3.59 -3.15 6.16
CA ASN A 36 -4.15 -1.85 6.55
C ASN A 36 -3.75 -0.73 5.58
N CYS A 37 -2.47 -0.65 5.20
CA CYS A 37 -2.00 0.35 4.22
C CYS A 37 -2.51 0.05 2.81
N TRP A 38 -2.73 -1.23 2.50
CA TRP A 38 -3.35 -1.66 1.25
C TRP A 38 -4.82 -1.25 1.19
N GLU A 39 -5.60 -1.52 2.24
CA GLU A 39 -7.01 -1.11 2.32
C GLU A 39 -7.18 0.41 2.30
N GLU A 40 -6.31 1.16 2.99
CA GLU A 40 -6.32 2.62 2.95
C GLU A 40 -6.05 3.15 1.53
N ARG A 41 -5.11 2.53 0.79
CA ARG A 41 -4.88 2.87 -0.61
C ARG A 41 -6.07 2.53 -1.49
N GLU A 42 -6.62 1.32 -1.41
CA GLU A 42 -7.81 0.95 -2.18
C GLU A 42 -8.98 1.88 -1.89
N ARG A 43 -9.18 2.26 -0.62
CA ARG A 43 -10.23 3.20 -0.23
C ARG A 43 -9.99 4.60 -0.79
N THR A 44 -8.74 5.07 -0.80
CA THR A 44 -8.37 6.38 -1.36
C THR A 44 -8.50 6.38 -2.88
N GLU A 45 -8.01 5.34 -3.56
CA GLU A 45 -8.14 5.18 -5.02
C GLU A 45 -9.62 5.07 -5.45
N ILE A 46 -10.46 4.38 -4.68
CA ILE A 46 -11.91 4.38 -4.90
C ILE A 46 -12.47 5.79 -4.70
N ASN A 47 -12.09 6.50 -3.64
CA ASN A 47 -12.58 7.85 -3.40
C ASN A 47 -12.12 8.84 -4.47
N GLU A 48 -10.91 8.72 -5.00
CA GLU A 48 -10.42 9.57 -6.10
C GLU A 48 -11.10 9.21 -7.43
N LYS A 49 -11.39 7.93 -7.66
CA LYS A 49 -12.08 7.46 -8.87
C LYS A 49 -13.58 7.78 -8.88
N TRP A 50 -14.18 8.03 -7.71
CA TRP A 50 -15.59 8.43 -7.54
C TRP A 50 -15.75 9.89 -7.07
N GLY A 51 -14.65 10.59 -6.81
CA GLY A 51 -14.61 11.94 -6.22
C GLY A 51 -14.27 13.05 -7.21
N TYR A 52 -14.53 12.82 -8.50
CA TYR A 52 -14.46 13.86 -9.53
C TYR A 52 -15.62 13.69 -10.54
N ASP A 53 -16.86 13.77 -10.07
CA ASP A 53 -17.89 14.43 -10.88
C ASP A 53 -18.14 15.80 -10.27
N GLU A 54 -17.39 16.74 -10.82
CA GLU A 54 -17.48 18.17 -10.61
C GLU A 54 -18.85 18.67 -11.11
N SER A 55 -19.92 18.37 -10.40
CA SER A 55 -21.14 19.16 -10.46
C SER A 55 -20.98 20.38 -9.55
N LEU A 56 -19.99 21.24 -9.86
CA LEU A 56 -19.97 22.62 -9.36
C LEU A 56 -21.28 23.28 -9.84
N PRO A 57 -22.10 23.89 -8.95
CA PRO A 57 -23.24 24.65 -9.42
C PRO A 57 -22.72 25.84 -10.24
N ASP A 58 -23.06 25.85 -11.53
CA ASP A 58 -22.90 26.99 -12.43
C ASP A 58 -23.84 28.10 -11.93
N ASP A 59 -23.30 29.03 -11.13
CA ASP A 59 -24.00 30.25 -10.74
C ASP A 59 -23.75 31.29 -11.86
N GLY A 60 -24.68 31.31 -12.83
CA GLY A 60 -24.69 32.20 -13.99
C GLY A 60 -26.07 32.74 -14.31
#